data_AF-A0A4S4MNN6-F1
#
_entry.id   AF-A0A4S4MNN6-F1
#
_cell.length_a   1.000
_cell.length_b   1.000
_cell.length_c   1.000
_cell.angle_alpha   90.00
_cell.angle_beta   90.00
_cell.angle_gamma   90.00
#
_symmetry.space_group_name_H-M   'P 1'
#
loop_
_entity.id
_entity.type
_entity.pdbx_description
1 polymer ?
#
loop_
_entity_poly.entity_id
_entity_poly.type
_entity_poly.pdbx_seq_one_letter_code
_entity_poly.pdbx_strand_id
1 'polypeptide(L)'
;MTTNMQVMQTSIFLKYRPLHVFLQHHAPNVANELQRAYIGAARTYYETGFRRYSRSLGYVKTRTIEKAEDIVSAATAGTSAGVEADVDRLSHSQIDGPGPTMLYMAEDKSHVSSIALSFSKLLTHSAKKEPVEALFRSLMLVLMDNATAEYTYVTAFYSNEPQPLPVSQSQRDHASGMGSPTGLLSPTMGDFDDIRSNPGSDFGPSSPRRRNISMQSASATPSQLPTPKEEVNVPVIWKQVLDPVLEYCKAFVNTILESSPPVIPLLTMIRLTEDIMAEIKKRECSPLESFIFTMRMQMWPIFQKAMQENVEAVKRYAEGTSSGYFRAKIVTTDGVVSSICSRYIVMFNSFVALTNTPDETMIFSNLLRLRQEIAKLIATHTEKIPEAIAKATAQSKLYDTILQGLSKGPSPASHPKAQGEIAFWREREEEARRRVVSTRRQR
;
A
#
# COMPACT_ATOMS: atom_id res chain seq x y z
N MET A 1 17.47 16.23 -18.24
CA MET A 1 17.31 14.93 -18.93
C MET A 1 16.47 14.04 -18.03
N THR A 2 15.25 13.71 -18.45
CA THR A 2 14.21 13.04 -17.64
C THR A 2 13.93 11.64 -18.18
N THR A 3 14.97 10.86 -18.45
CA THR A 3 14.79 9.53 -19.03
C THR A 3 14.23 8.59 -17.96
N ASN A 4 13.07 7.99 -18.23
CA ASN A 4 12.45 7.02 -17.36
C ASN A 4 13.39 5.80 -17.20
N MET A 5 13.78 5.50 -15.95
CA MET A 5 14.68 4.38 -15.63
C MET A 5 14.19 3.05 -16.20
N GLN A 6 12.90 2.76 -16.12
CA GLN A 6 12.31 1.53 -16.64
C GLN A 6 12.49 1.39 -18.15
N VAL A 7 12.42 2.50 -18.89
CA VAL A 7 12.66 2.51 -20.34
C VAL A 7 14.13 2.21 -20.64
N MET A 8 15.07 2.80 -19.89
CA MET A 8 16.50 2.51 -20.07
C MET A 8 16.82 1.05 -19.76
N GLN A 9 16.30 0.54 -18.65
CA GLN A 9 16.45 -0.85 -18.22
C GLN A 9 15.96 -1.82 -19.30
N THR A 10 14.72 -1.65 -19.77
CA THR A 10 14.09 -2.57 -20.71
C THR A 10 14.60 -2.43 -22.14
N SER A 11 14.78 -1.22 -22.63
CA SER A 11 15.05 -0.95 -24.05
C SER A 11 16.54 -0.90 -24.39
N ILE A 12 17.39 -0.66 -23.40
CA ILE A 12 18.84 -0.48 -23.59
C ILE A 12 19.59 -1.53 -22.80
N PHE A 13 19.53 -1.51 -21.46
CA PHE A 13 20.44 -2.32 -20.63
C PHE A 13 20.22 -3.81 -20.78
N LEU A 14 18.98 -4.30 -20.84
CA LEU A 14 18.71 -5.73 -21.02
C LEU A 14 19.35 -6.32 -22.29
N LYS A 15 19.52 -5.55 -23.36
CA LYS A 15 20.20 -6.00 -24.59
C LYS A 15 21.67 -6.34 -24.38
N TYR A 16 22.29 -5.73 -23.37
CA TYR A 16 23.70 -5.96 -23.02
C TYR A 16 23.88 -7.05 -21.95
N ARG A 17 22.83 -7.80 -21.58
CA ARG A 17 22.97 -8.95 -20.68
C ARG A 17 24.03 -9.96 -21.16
N PRO A 18 24.08 -10.37 -22.46
CA PRO A 18 25.11 -11.31 -22.92
C PRO A 18 26.53 -10.78 -22.71
N LEU A 19 26.74 -9.47 -22.84
CA LEU A 19 28.04 -8.83 -22.57
C LEU A 19 28.39 -8.90 -21.08
N HIS A 20 27.43 -8.64 -20.19
CA HIS A 20 27.66 -8.78 -18.75
C HIS A 20 28.01 -10.22 -18.37
N VAL A 21 27.31 -11.21 -18.93
CA VAL A 21 27.64 -12.64 -18.75
C VAL A 21 29.04 -12.94 -19.27
N PHE A 22 29.41 -12.45 -20.45
CA PHE A 22 30.79 -12.58 -20.98
C PHE A 22 31.84 -12.01 -20.00
N LEU A 23 31.59 -10.81 -19.46
CA LEU A 23 32.46 -10.19 -18.47
C LEU A 23 32.54 -11.00 -17.17
N GLN A 24 31.45 -11.59 -16.69
CA GLN A 24 31.47 -12.46 -15.51
C GLN A 24 32.43 -13.65 -15.71
N HIS A 25 32.49 -14.23 -16.91
CA HIS A 25 33.36 -15.37 -17.21
C HIS A 25 34.82 -14.98 -17.44
N HIS A 26 35.07 -13.89 -18.15
CA HIS A 26 36.42 -13.54 -18.61
C HIS A 26 37.11 -12.45 -17.77
N ALA A 27 36.35 -11.60 -17.08
CA ALA A 27 36.86 -10.47 -16.29
C ALA A 27 35.92 -10.15 -15.10
N PRO A 28 35.83 -11.03 -14.08
CA PRO A 28 34.85 -10.90 -13.00
C PRO A 28 35.01 -9.60 -12.18
N ASN A 29 36.22 -9.06 -12.08
CA ASN A 29 36.45 -7.76 -11.43
C ASN A 29 35.72 -6.63 -12.16
N VAL A 30 35.76 -6.62 -13.50
CA VAL A 30 35.10 -5.61 -14.33
C VAL A 30 33.58 -5.78 -14.29
N ALA A 31 33.08 -7.02 -14.27
CA ALA A 31 31.65 -7.30 -14.08
C ALA A 31 31.14 -6.75 -12.74
N ASN A 32 31.90 -6.97 -11.67
CA ASN A 32 31.59 -6.43 -10.34
C ASN A 32 31.63 -4.90 -10.29
N GLU A 33 32.58 -4.26 -10.99
CA GLU A 33 32.62 -2.80 -11.14
C GLU A 33 31.38 -2.26 -11.88
N LEU A 34 30.98 -2.91 -12.97
CA LEU A 34 29.77 -2.56 -13.73
C LEU A 34 28.51 -2.68 -12.87
N GLN A 35 28.38 -3.77 -12.10
CA GLN A 35 27.27 -3.96 -11.16
C GLN A 35 27.24 -2.86 -10.11
N ARG A 36 28.39 -2.52 -9.49
CA ARG A 36 28.47 -1.42 -8.51
C ARG A 36 28.13 -0.07 -9.12
N ALA A 37 28.58 0.20 -10.33
CA ALA A 37 28.27 1.43 -11.05
C ALA A 37 26.76 1.55 -11.32
N TYR A 38 26.12 0.46 -11.76
CA TYR A 38 24.66 0.39 -11.91
C TYR A 38 23.95 0.68 -10.58
N ILE A 39 24.34 -0.01 -9.50
CA ILE A 39 23.73 0.18 -8.17
C ILE A 39 23.83 1.64 -7.73
N GLY A 40 25.00 2.27 -7.87
CA GLY A 40 25.21 3.67 -7.52
C GLY A 40 24.33 4.63 -8.33
N ALA A 41 24.22 4.41 -9.64
CA ALA A 41 23.40 5.23 -10.52
C ALA A 41 21.91 5.05 -10.26
N ALA A 42 21.43 3.81 -10.15
CA ALA A 42 20.03 3.48 -9.87
C ALA A 42 19.59 3.99 -8.50
N ARG A 43 20.42 3.79 -7.47
CA ARG A 43 20.18 4.34 -6.12
C ARG A 43 20.01 5.84 -6.16
N THR A 44 20.92 6.56 -6.81
CA THR A 44 20.87 8.03 -6.91
C THR A 44 19.60 8.51 -7.62
N TYR A 45 19.21 7.82 -8.70
CA TYR A 45 17.98 8.11 -9.45
C TYR A 45 16.74 7.99 -8.55
N TYR A 46 16.54 6.81 -7.94
CA TYR A 46 15.35 6.56 -7.13
C TYR A 46 15.35 7.42 -5.86
N GLU A 47 16.48 7.55 -5.18
CA GLU A 47 16.60 8.35 -3.97
C GLU A 47 16.21 9.81 -4.24
N THR A 48 16.72 10.39 -5.33
CA THR A 48 16.42 11.78 -5.69
C THR A 48 14.92 11.98 -5.99
N GLY A 49 14.32 11.04 -6.74
CA GLY A 49 12.90 11.06 -7.05
C GLY A 49 12.02 10.95 -5.81
N PHE A 50 12.22 9.92 -4.99
CA PHE A 50 11.40 9.67 -3.79
C PHE A 50 11.61 10.72 -2.70
N ARG A 51 12.82 11.26 -2.52
CA ARG A 51 13.05 12.38 -1.60
C ARG A 51 12.26 13.63 -2.01
N ARG A 52 12.24 13.97 -3.30
CA ARG A 52 11.45 15.11 -3.80
C ARG A 52 9.95 14.86 -3.68
N TYR A 53 9.51 13.65 -4.02
CA TYR A 53 8.11 13.28 -4.01
C TYR A 53 7.52 13.22 -2.60
N SER A 54 8.16 12.50 -1.69
CA SER A 54 7.75 12.44 -0.27
C SER A 54 7.68 13.83 0.38
N ARG A 55 8.65 14.70 0.12
CA ARG A 55 8.63 16.09 0.59
C ARG A 55 7.43 16.87 0.04
N SER A 56 7.10 16.65 -1.22
CA SER A 56 5.97 17.32 -1.89
C SER A 56 4.63 16.85 -1.36
N LEU A 57 4.47 15.54 -1.13
CA LEU A 57 3.32 15.00 -0.40
C LEU A 57 3.23 15.60 1.02
N GLY A 58 4.38 15.82 1.68
CA GLY A 58 4.44 16.54 2.96
C GLY A 58 3.87 17.95 2.88
N TYR A 59 4.17 18.70 1.82
CA TYR A 59 3.59 20.04 1.60
C TYR A 59 2.08 20.01 1.29
N VAL A 60 1.60 18.96 0.61
CA VAL A 60 0.15 18.81 0.37
C VAL A 60 -0.56 18.44 1.67
N LYS A 61 0.04 17.56 2.48
CA LYS A 61 -0.48 17.15 3.79
C LYS A 61 -0.73 18.35 4.72
N THR A 62 0.16 19.35 4.74
CA THR A 62 -0.04 20.53 5.61
C THR A 62 -1.23 21.40 5.20
N ARG A 63 -1.76 21.23 3.97
CA ARG A 63 -2.96 21.94 3.49
C ARG A 63 -4.27 21.27 3.93
N THR A 64 -4.21 19.97 4.24
CA THR A 64 -5.35 19.14 4.63
C THR A 64 -5.14 18.57 6.03
N ILE A 65 -5.35 19.40 7.05
CA ILE A 65 -5.27 18.95 8.45
C ILE A 65 -6.64 18.40 8.86
N GLU A 66 -6.80 17.08 8.76
CA GLU A 66 -7.92 16.36 9.39
C GLU A 66 -7.49 15.93 10.80
N LYS A 67 -8.05 16.59 11.81
CA LYS A 67 -7.77 16.24 13.21
C LYS A 67 -8.57 14.97 13.57
N ALA A 68 -7.91 13.94 14.09
CA ALA A 68 -8.63 12.81 14.68
C ALA A 68 -9.32 13.26 15.96
N GLU A 69 -10.64 13.32 15.86
CA GLU A 69 -11.51 13.55 17.01
C GLU A 69 -12.39 12.32 17.17
N ASP A 70 -12.67 11.96 18.42
CA ASP A 70 -13.64 10.92 18.72
C ASP A 70 -15.06 11.37 18.29
N ILE A 71 -15.95 10.38 18.15
CA ILE A 71 -17.32 10.57 17.70
C ILE A 71 -18.11 11.60 18.54
N VAL A 72 -17.79 11.77 19.82
CA VAL A 72 -18.47 12.69 20.73
C VAL A 72 -17.90 14.10 20.59
N SER A 73 -16.59 14.26 20.61
CA SER A 73 -15.91 15.54 20.38
C SER A 73 -16.32 16.14 19.04
N ALA A 74 -16.36 15.32 17.99
CA ALA A 74 -16.76 15.77 16.67
C ALA A 74 -18.26 16.12 16.60
N ALA A 75 -19.10 15.48 17.42
CA ALA A 75 -20.53 15.80 17.53
C ALA A 75 -20.79 17.08 18.34
N THR A 76 -20.01 17.35 19.39
CA THR A 76 -20.13 18.56 20.20
C THR A 76 -19.57 19.79 19.50
N ALA A 77 -18.58 19.62 18.61
CA ALA A 77 -18.02 20.69 17.79
C ALA A 77 -18.99 21.25 16.73
N GLY A 78 -20.19 20.68 16.56
CA GLY A 78 -21.20 21.16 15.61
C GLY A 78 -20.88 20.89 14.13
N THR A 79 -19.80 20.15 13.85
CA THR A 79 -19.49 19.69 12.50
C THR A 79 -20.60 18.74 12.04
N SER A 80 -21.44 19.21 11.11
CA SER A 80 -22.50 18.40 10.52
C SER A 80 -21.87 17.29 9.67
N ALA A 81 -21.67 16.11 10.25
CA ALA A 81 -21.39 14.92 9.48
C ALA A 81 -22.65 14.58 8.68
N GLY A 82 -22.54 14.50 7.36
CA GLY A 82 -23.58 13.88 6.54
C GLY A 82 -23.85 12.46 7.03
N VAL A 83 -25.06 11.95 6.78
CA VAL A 83 -25.43 10.57 7.17
C VAL A 83 -24.82 9.53 6.21
N GLU A 84 -24.31 9.98 5.07
CA GLU A 84 -23.80 9.14 3.99
C GLU A 84 -22.28 8.96 4.07
N ALA A 85 -21.82 7.73 3.79
CA ALA A 85 -20.41 7.45 3.64
C ALA A 85 -19.88 8.03 2.33
N ASP A 86 -18.70 8.65 2.38
CA ASP A 86 -18.05 9.24 1.21
C ASP A 86 -17.40 8.13 0.35
N VAL A 87 -18.18 7.58 -0.58
CA VAL A 87 -17.75 6.47 -1.44
C VAL A 87 -16.53 6.84 -2.28
N ASP A 88 -16.40 8.10 -2.72
CA ASP A 88 -15.24 8.59 -3.45
C ASP A 88 -13.97 8.46 -2.60
N ARG A 89 -14.03 8.81 -1.31
CA ARG A 89 -12.89 8.64 -0.40
C ARG A 89 -12.56 7.16 -0.15
N LEU A 90 -13.57 6.31 -0.01
CA LEU A 90 -13.37 4.88 0.21
C LEU A 90 -12.68 4.20 -0.99
N SER A 91 -12.84 4.72 -2.21
CA SER A 91 -12.19 4.19 -3.40
C SER A 91 -10.65 4.20 -3.36
N HIS A 92 -10.04 5.00 -2.47
CA HIS A 92 -8.59 4.99 -2.26
C HIS A 92 -8.06 3.67 -1.66
N SER A 93 -8.94 2.80 -1.17
CA SER A 93 -8.60 1.47 -0.65
C SER A 93 -8.19 0.46 -1.72
N GLN A 94 -8.57 0.65 -2.99
CA GLN A 94 -8.37 -0.33 -4.06
C GLN A 94 -7.34 0.12 -5.07
N ILE A 95 -6.45 -0.75 -5.58
CA ILE A 95 -5.44 -0.34 -6.58
C ILE A 95 -6.08 0.31 -7.82
N ASP A 96 -7.25 -0.14 -8.26
CA ASP A 96 -7.98 0.43 -9.41
C ASP A 96 -8.74 1.75 -9.12
N GLY A 97 -8.60 2.29 -7.91
CA GLY A 97 -9.14 3.59 -7.51
C GLY A 97 -8.39 4.79 -8.10
N PRO A 98 -8.54 5.99 -7.50
CA PRO A 98 -7.97 7.25 -8.00
C PRO A 98 -6.46 7.17 -8.24
N GLY A 99 -5.98 7.87 -9.27
CA GLY A 99 -4.56 7.90 -9.62
C GLY A 99 -3.68 8.61 -8.58
N PRO A 100 -2.34 8.47 -8.66
CA PRO A 100 -1.43 9.12 -7.73
C PRO A 100 -1.51 10.65 -7.80
N THR A 101 -1.40 11.31 -6.63
CA THR A 101 -1.26 12.76 -6.50
C THR A 101 0.00 13.24 -7.22
N MET A 102 -0.19 14.16 -8.16
CA MET A 102 0.89 14.61 -9.04
C MET A 102 1.75 15.70 -8.39
N LEU A 103 3.04 15.70 -8.69
CA LEU A 103 4.03 16.60 -8.10
C LEU A 103 3.71 18.10 -8.30
N TYR A 104 3.16 18.47 -9.47
CA TYR A 104 2.82 19.86 -9.77
C TYR A 104 1.76 20.44 -8.81
N MET A 105 0.92 19.58 -8.21
CA MET A 105 -0.10 19.99 -7.24
C MET A 105 0.54 20.56 -5.96
N ALA A 106 1.77 20.14 -5.64
CA ALA A 106 2.54 20.70 -4.54
C ALA A 106 3.19 22.06 -4.89
N GLU A 107 3.50 22.30 -6.17
CA GLU A 107 4.26 23.46 -6.64
C GLU A 107 3.37 24.68 -6.94
N ASP A 108 2.10 24.45 -7.25
CA ASP A 108 1.19 25.53 -7.61
C ASP A 108 0.69 26.31 -6.37
N LYS A 109 1.16 27.56 -6.25
CA LYS A 109 0.78 28.54 -5.23
C LYS A 109 -0.56 29.22 -5.54
N SER A 110 -1.12 29.07 -6.75
CA SER A 110 -2.39 29.68 -7.17
C SER A 110 -3.64 28.91 -6.68
N HIS A 111 -3.47 27.70 -6.12
CA HIS A 111 -4.51 27.01 -5.34
C HIS A 111 -4.87 27.70 -4.01
N VAL A 112 -4.26 28.86 -3.71
CA VAL A 112 -4.37 29.58 -2.43
C VAL A 112 -5.46 30.66 -2.42
N SER A 113 -6.06 31.06 -3.54
CA SER A 113 -7.13 32.08 -3.52
C SER A 113 -8.50 31.52 -3.87
N SER A 114 -9.37 31.55 -2.86
CA SER A 114 -10.84 31.59 -2.90
C SER A 114 -11.52 31.99 -4.22
N ILE A 115 -12.74 31.48 -4.42
CA ILE A 115 -13.76 31.92 -5.40
C ILE A 115 -13.59 31.31 -6.82
N ALA A 116 -13.83 30.00 -6.93
CA ALA A 116 -14.57 29.46 -8.08
C ALA A 116 -15.91 28.91 -7.57
N LEU A 117 -16.64 29.80 -6.90
CA LEU A 117 -18.06 29.64 -6.64
C LEU A 117 -18.79 29.53 -7.99
N SER A 118 -19.59 28.47 -8.13
CA SER A 118 -20.82 28.49 -8.94
C SER A 118 -20.67 28.48 -10.48
N PHE A 119 -20.12 27.42 -11.10
CA PHE A 119 -20.70 26.92 -12.38
C PHE A 119 -20.24 25.55 -12.89
N SER A 120 -19.22 24.89 -12.33
CA SER A 120 -18.72 23.66 -12.94
C SER A 120 -18.74 22.45 -12.01
N LYS A 121 -19.87 21.74 -12.03
CA LYS A 121 -20.00 20.37 -11.53
C LYS A 121 -19.35 19.34 -12.50
N LEU A 122 -18.70 19.80 -13.57
CA LEU A 122 -18.13 18.95 -14.62
C LEU A 122 -16.60 19.05 -14.77
N LEU A 123 -15.92 19.99 -14.07
CA LEU A 123 -14.45 20.14 -14.06
C LEU A 123 -13.85 19.98 -12.64
N THR A 124 -14.53 19.25 -11.76
CA THR A 124 -14.16 19.08 -10.35
C THR A 124 -13.22 17.89 -10.12
N HIS A 125 -11.93 18.08 -10.42
CA HIS A 125 -10.85 17.29 -9.78
C HIS A 125 -9.74 18.16 -9.17
N SER A 126 -9.67 19.46 -9.48
CA SER A 126 -8.49 20.28 -9.16
C SER A 126 -8.55 21.06 -7.83
N ALA A 127 -9.72 21.17 -7.18
CA ALA A 127 -9.90 21.94 -5.94
C ALA A 127 -10.29 21.10 -4.70
N LYS A 128 -10.10 19.76 -4.73
CA LYS A 128 -10.30 18.93 -3.54
C LYS A 128 -9.02 18.97 -2.70
N LYS A 129 -9.14 19.32 -1.41
CA LYS A 129 -8.10 19.08 -0.41
C LYS A 129 -7.79 17.59 -0.45
N GLU A 130 -6.56 17.22 -0.84
CA GLU A 130 -6.18 15.81 -0.93
C GLU A 130 -6.21 15.20 0.48
N PRO A 131 -7.04 14.17 0.70
CA PRO A 131 -7.15 13.54 2.01
C PRO A 131 -5.91 12.68 2.29
N VAL A 132 -5.69 12.35 3.56
CA VAL A 132 -4.45 11.69 3.99
C VAL A 132 -4.26 10.30 3.36
N GLU A 133 -5.36 9.56 3.15
CA GLU A 133 -5.36 8.27 2.48
C GLU A 133 -4.97 8.38 0.99
N ALA A 134 -5.27 9.50 0.32
CA ALA A 134 -4.84 9.74 -1.05
C ALA A 134 -3.33 9.95 -1.13
N LEU A 135 -2.75 10.67 -0.18
CA LEU A 135 -1.29 10.87 -0.11
C LEU A 135 -0.56 9.57 0.19
N PHE A 136 -1.06 8.79 1.15
CA PHE A 136 -0.53 7.46 1.45
C PHE A 136 -0.59 6.55 0.22
N ARG A 137 -1.75 6.50 -0.44
CA ARG A 137 -1.96 5.73 -1.66
C ARG A 137 -0.96 6.09 -2.74
N SER A 138 -0.83 7.38 -3.00
CA SER A 138 0.04 7.90 -4.04
C SER A 138 1.50 7.55 -3.80
N LEU A 139 1.95 7.54 -2.54
CA LEU A 139 3.28 7.06 -2.18
C LEU A 139 3.42 5.56 -2.41
N MET A 140 2.46 4.76 -1.94
CA MET A 140 2.54 3.30 -2.00
C MET A 140 2.46 2.76 -3.43
N LEU A 141 1.63 3.33 -4.30
CA LEU A 141 1.54 2.92 -5.71
C LEU A 141 2.85 3.24 -6.47
N VAL A 142 3.37 4.46 -6.30
CA VAL A 142 4.65 4.84 -6.91
C VAL A 142 5.79 3.97 -6.40
N LEU A 143 5.81 3.64 -5.11
CA LEU A 143 6.75 2.69 -4.54
C LEU A 143 6.61 1.31 -5.19
N MET A 144 5.40 0.73 -5.20
CA MET A 144 5.13 -0.60 -5.74
C MET A 144 5.60 -0.71 -7.19
N ASP A 145 5.22 0.22 -8.06
CA ASP A 145 5.54 0.14 -9.49
C ASP A 145 7.04 0.24 -9.74
N ASN A 146 7.72 1.21 -9.12
CA ASN A 146 9.17 1.39 -9.31
C ASN A 146 9.96 0.23 -8.69
N ALA A 147 9.55 -0.23 -7.50
CA ALA A 147 10.27 -1.25 -6.78
C ALA A 147 10.11 -2.64 -7.39
N THR A 148 8.93 -2.95 -7.91
CA THR A 148 8.68 -4.20 -8.64
C THR A 148 9.38 -4.18 -10.00
N ALA A 149 9.36 -3.06 -10.73
CA ALA A 149 10.09 -2.92 -11.99
C ALA A 149 11.61 -3.09 -11.80
N GLU A 150 12.19 -2.49 -10.75
CA GLU A 150 13.61 -2.67 -10.41
C GLU A 150 13.92 -4.14 -10.11
N TYR A 151 13.05 -4.81 -9.34
CA TYR A 151 13.24 -6.21 -9.00
C TYR A 151 13.19 -7.10 -10.25
N THR A 152 12.22 -6.89 -11.14
CA THR A 152 12.14 -7.60 -12.42
C THR A 152 13.40 -7.37 -13.25
N TYR A 153 13.90 -6.14 -13.34
CA TYR A 153 15.12 -5.85 -14.08
C TYR A 153 16.35 -6.52 -13.47
N VAL A 154 16.58 -6.38 -12.16
CA VAL A 154 17.74 -6.97 -11.48
C VAL A 154 17.71 -8.49 -11.61
N THR A 155 16.53 -9.09 -11.47
CA THR A 155 16.33 -10.53 -11.71
C THR A 155 16.66 -10.87 -13.16
N ALA A 156 16.15 -10.13 -14.13
CA ALA A 156 16.37 -10.40 -15.54
C ALA A 156 17.81 -10.13 -16.01
N PHE A 157 18.58 -9.26 -15.35
CA PHE A 157 19.93 -8.90 -15.80
C PHE A 157 21.04 -9.65 -15.04
N TYR A 158 20.87 -9.83 -13.72
CA TYR A 158 21.90 -10.38 -12.82
C TYR A 158 21.63 -11.83 -12.36
N SER A 159 20.52 -12.46 -12.76
CA SER A 159 20.33 -13.89 -12.44
C SER A 159 21.35 -14.76 -13.16
N ASN A 160 21.95 -15.68 -12.40
CA ASN A 160 22.86 -16.68 -12.93
C ASN A 160 22.13 -17.63 -13.87
N GLU A 161 22.64 -17.82 -15.08
CA GLU A 161 22.18 -18.87 -15.97
C GLU A 161 22.88 -20.19 -15.58
N PRO A 162 22.15 -21.31 -15.40
CA PRO A 162 22.77 -22.60 -15.23
C PRO A 162 23.57 -22.93 -16.49
N GLN A 163 24.87 -23.17 -16.30
CA GLN A 163 25.77 -23.59 -17.37
C GLN A 163 25.15 -24.75 -18.17
N PRO A 164 25.03 -24.68 -19.51
CA PRO A 164 24.75 -25.87 -20.28
C PRO A 164 25.88 -26.86 -19.99
N LEU A 165 25.53 -28.03 -19.44
CA LEU A 165 26.48 -29.11 -19.21
C LEU A 165 27.27 -29.33 -20.51
N PRO A 166 28.62 -29.41 -20.47
CA PRO A 166 29.37 -29.81 -21.66
C PRO A 166 28.85 -31.19 -22.06
N VAL A 167 28.30 -31.29 -23.28
CA VAL A 167 27.89 -32.57 -23.85
C VAL A 167 29.14 -33.44 -23.88
N SER A 168 29.23 -34.40 -22.96
CA SER A 168 30.26 -35.44 -22.97
C SER A 168 30.13 -36.20 -24.29
N GLN A 169 31.00 -35.88 -25.25
CA GLN A 169 31.25 -36.73 -26.40
C GLN A 169 31.90 -38.02 -25.88
N SER A 170 31.07 -38.98 -25.49
CA SER A 170 31.51 -40.34 -25.22
C SER A 170 30.75 -41.30 -26.12
N GLN A 171 31.52 -42.06 -26.89
CA GLN A 171 31.16 -43.18 -27.78
C GLN A 171 30.79 -42.81 -29.23
N ARG A 172 31.82 -42.84 -30.09
CA ARG A 172 31.77 -43.60 -31.34
C ARG A 172 33.19 -43.87 -31.83
N ASP A 173 33.74 -44.99 -31.37
CA ASP A 173 34.94 -45.57 -31.96
C ASP A 173 34.57 -46.47 -33.16
N HIS A 174 35.34 -46.26 -34.23
CA HIS A 174 35.65 -47.14 -35.38
C HIS A 174 34.59 -47.49 -36.44
N ALA A 175 34.65 -46.81 -37.59
CA ALA A 175 35.14 -47.40 -38.85
C ALA A 175 35.35 -46.33 -39.96
N SER A 176 36.61 -46.24 -40.40
CA SER A 176 37.17 -45.85 -41.71
C SER A 176 36.36 -45.05 -42.74
N GLY A 177 36.92 -43.92 -43.18
CA GLY A 177 36.58 -43.26 -44.45
C GLY A 177 37.30 -41.92 -44.65
N MET A 178 38.35 -41.93 -45.49
CA MET A 178 39.17 -40.78 -45.89
C MET A 178 38.38 -39.63 -46.54
N GLY A 179 38.80 -38.38 -46.27
CA GLY A 179 38.53 -37.21 -47.13
C GLY A 179 38.08 -35.95 -46.38
N SER A 180 38.95 -34.94 -46.27
CA SER A 180 38.62 -33.52 -46.00
C SER A 180 38.71 -32.72 -47.31
N PRO A 181 38.38 -31.42 -47.38
CA PRO A 181 37.33 -30.61 -46.70
C PRO A 181 36.60 -29.68 -47.71
N THR A 182 35.38 -29.20 -47.41
CA THR A 182 34.87 -27.83 -47.79
C THR A 182 33.40 -27.69 -47.41
N GLY A 183 33.01 -26.52 -46.85
CA GLY A 183 31.59 -26.20 -46.65
C GLY A 183 31.33 -25.09 -45.63
N LEU A 184 31.76 -23.87 -45.95
CA LEU A 184 31.25 -22.62 -45.37
C LEU A 184 29.73 -22.55 -45.53
N LEU A 185 28.96 -22.29 -44.46
CA LEU A 185 27.68 -21.55 -44.52
C LEU A 185 27.36 -20.95 -43.13
N SER A 186 27.71 -19.68 -42.92
CA SER A 186 27.01 -18.78 -42.00
C SER A 186 25.99 -17.97 -42.82
N PRO A 187 24.73 -17.81 -42.37
CA PRO A 187 23.79 -16.90 -43.03
C PRO A 187 23.95 -15.46 -42.48
N THR A 188 24.07 -14.55 -43.45
CA THR A 188 24.28 -13.10 -43.44
C THR A 188 23.06 -12.29 -42.95
N MET A 189 23.32 -11.02 -42.57
CA MET A 189 22.55 -9.74 -42.72
C MET A 189 22.42 -8.98 -41.37
N GLY A 190 22.95 -7.77 -41.13
CA GLY A 190 23.65 -6.80 -41.98
C GLY A 190 24.25 -5.63 -41.13
N ASP A 191 25.18 -4.92 -41.78
CA ASP A 191 25.83 -3.62 -41.51
C ASP A 191 26.25 -3.21 -40.08
N PHE A 192 27.57 -3.24 -39.86
CA PHE A 192 28.26 -2.34 -38.94
C PHE A 192 29.38 -1.63 -39.71
N ASP A 193 29.25 -0.32 -39.87
CA ASP A 193 30.23 0.57 -40.50
C ASP A 193 31.51 0.61 -39.68
N ASP A 194 32.61 0.13 -40.27
CA ASP A 194 33.92 0.02 -39.64
C ASP A 194 34.85 1.10 -40.20
N ILE A 195 34.74 2.33 -39.68
CA ILE A 195 35.68 3.41 -40.00
C ILE A 195 36.11 4.14 -38.72
N ARG A 196 37.13 3.57 -38.07
CA ARG A 196 38.33 4.22 -37.50
C ARG A 196 38.86 3.43 -36.29
N SER A 197 39.67 2.42 -36.56
CA SER A 197 40.71 1.97 -35.62
C SER A 197 42.08 2.28 -36.21
N ASN A 198 42.89 2.98 -35.42
CA ASN A 198 44.19 3.55 -35.79
C ASN A 198 45.26 2.43 -35.81
N PRO A 199 46.09 2.27 -36.87
CA PRO A 199 47.08 1.21 -36.92
C PRO A 199 48.37 1.65 -36.22
N GLY A 200 48.76 0.95 -35.15
CA GLY A 200 50.03 1.25 -34.49
C GLY A 200 50.27 0.51 -33.17
N SER A 201 50.38 -0.82 -33.21
CA SER A 201 51.20 -1.54 -32.23
C SER A 201 51.53 -2.95 -32.73
N ASP A 202 52.60 -3.05 -33.52
CA ASP A 202 53.32 -4.31 -33.77
C ASP A 202 54.77 -4.11 -33.32
N PHE A 203 55.20 -4.87 -32.31
CA PHE A 203 56.58 -5.16 -31.90
C PHE A 203 56.44 -6.10 -30.70
N GLY A 204 56.93 -7.34 -30.62
CA GLY A 204 57.93 -8.13 -31.33
C GLY A 204 58.25 -9.33 -30.39
N PRO A 205 58.98 -10.37 -30.83
CA PRO A 205 58.67 -11.76 -30.48
C PRO A 205 59.66 -12.40 -29.49
N SER A 206 59.20 -13.41 -28.71
CA SER A 206 60.03 -14.59 -28.34
C SER A 206 59.26 -15.62 -27.51
N SER A 207 59.06 -16.81 -28.08
CA SER A 207 59.07 -18.09 -27.35
C SER A 207 60.44 -18.75 -27.64
N PRO A 208 61.00 -19.59 -26.74
CA PRO A 208 60.71 -21.01 -26.92
C PRO A 208 60.74 -21.89 -25.64
N ARG A 209 60.03 -23.02 -25.79
CA ARG A 209 60.44 -24.40 -25.42
C ARG A 209 59.86 -25.05 -24.15
N ARG A 210 59.03 -26.05 -24.46
CA ARG A 210 58.54 -27.19 -23.67
C ARG A 210 59.60 -27.87 -22.78
N ARG A 211 59.12 -28.43 -21.65
CA ARG A 211 59.61 -29.71 -21.11
C ARG A 211 58.45 -30.49 -20.48
N ASN A 212 58.14 -31.64 -21.06
CA ASN A 212 57.30 -32.70 -20.47
C ASN A 212 58.16 -33.56 -19.54
N ILE A 213 57.67 -33.89 -18.34
CA ILE A 213 58.04 -35.12 -17.62
C ILE A 213 56.76 -35.73 -17.01
N SER A 214 56.77 -37.06 -17.02
CA SER A 214 55.70 -38.05 -16.93
C SER A 214 55.13 -38.33 -15.53
N MET A 215 53.86 -38.74 -15.54
CA MET A 215 53.11 -39.68 -14.67
C MET A 215 53.58 -39.97 -13.24
N GLN A 216 52.68 -39.76 -12.29
CA GLN A 216 52.37 -40.74 -11.26
C GLN A 216 50.90 -40.66 -10.84
N SER A 217 50.25 -41.82 -10.89
CA SER A 217 48.85 -42.08 -10.59
C SER A 217 48.66 -42.58 -9.16
N ALA A 218 47.43 -42.40 -8.66
CA ALA A 218 46.77 -43.05 -7.52
C ALA A 218 46.89 -42.38 -6.14
N SER A 219 45.84 -41.70 -5.71
CA SER A 219 44.82 -42.33 -4.85
C SER A 219 43.65 -41.36 -4.60
N ALA A 220 42.45 -41.90 -4.73
CA ALA A 220 41.18 -41.22 -4.56
C ALA A 220 40.85 -41.03 -3.07
N THR A 221 40.30 -39.87 -2.74
CA THR A 221 39.44 -39.62 -1.56
C THR A 221 38.65 -38.33 -1.82
N PRO A 222 37.46 -38.15 -1.21
CA PRO A 222 36.26 -37.78 -1.94
C PRO A 222 36.09 -36.26 -2.01
N SER A 223 35.57 -35.81 -3.16
CA SER A 223 34.66 -34.66 -3.31
C SER A 223 34.68 -33.64 -2.17
N GLN A 224 35.67 -32.74 -2.20
CA GLN A 224 35.49 -31.42 -1.61
C GLN A 224 34.36 -30.74 -2.39
N LEU A 225 33.25 -30.48 -1.70
CA LEU A 225 32.17 -29.62 -2.19
C LEU A 225 32.78 -28.33 -2.75
N PRO A 226 32.29 -27.81 -3.88
CA PRO A 226 32.64 -26.46 -4.28
C PRO A 226 32.21 -25.51 -3.15
N THR A 227 33.14 -24.74 -2.62
CA THR A 227 32.85 -23.63 -1.71
C THR A 227 31.79 -22.72 -2.34
N PRO A 228 30.79 -22.22 -1.57
CA PRO A 228 29.75 -21.32 -2.09
C PRO A 228 30.38 -19.97 -2.39
N LYS A 229 30.84 -19.77 -3.63
CA LYS A 229 31.41 -18.51 -4.10
C LYS A 229 30.49 -17.96 -5.19
N GLU A 230 29.88 -16.82 -4.84
CA GLU A 230 29.15 -15.88 -5.69
C GLU A 230 27.81 -16.35 -6.28
N GLU A 231 26.89 -16.74 -5.39
CA GLU A 231 25.47 -16.46 -5.66
C GLU A 231 25.29 -14.94 -5.69
N VAL A 232 25.07 -14.36 -6.87
CA VAL A 232 24.65 -12.96 -7.00
C VAL A 232 23.26 -12.86 -6.39
N ASN A 233 23.21 -12.43 -5.13
CA ASN A 233 21.97 -12.33 -4.36
C ASN A 233 21.17 -11.12 -4.91
N VAL A 234 20.33 -11.35 -5.92
CA VAL A 234 19.39 -10.39 -6.52
C VAL A 234 18.67 -9.54 -5.45
N PRO A 235 18.13 -10.12 -4.36
CA PRO A 235 17.61 -9.36 -3.23
C PRO A 235 18.58 -8.35 -2.60
N VAL A 236 19.88 -8.67 -2.53
CA VAL A 236 20.91 -7.75 -1.98
C VAL A 236 21.16 -6.58 -2.92
N ILE A 237 21.27 -6.82 -4.23
CA ILE A 237 21.41 -5.74 -5.23
C ILE A 237 20.21 -4.79 -5.13
N TRP A 238 19.00 -5.35 -5.14
CA TRP A 238 17.77 -4.58 -5.04
C TRP A 238 17.72 -3.74 -3.76
N LYS A 239 18.10 -4.31 -2.61
CA LYS A 239 18.16 -3.57 -1.33
C LYS A 239 19.17 -2.44 -1.37
N GLN A 240 20.36 -2.66 -1.92
CA GLN A 240 21.37 -1.61 -2.06
C GLN A 240 20.87 -0.42 -2.91
N VAL A 241 19.98 -0.67 -3.87
CA VAL A 241 19.33 0.35 -4.70
C VAL A 241 18.18 1.04 -3.96
N LEU A 242 17.27 0.29 -3.30
CA LEU A 242 16.01 0.83 -2.77
C LEU A 242 15.94 1.07 -1.27
N ASP A 243 16.89 0.63 -0.44
CA ASP A 243 16.84 0.90 1.00
C ASP A 243 16.65 2.40 1.35
N PRO A 244 17.33 3.36 0.69
CA PRO A 244 17.06 4.78 0.93
C PRO A 244 15.62 5.18 0.63
N VAL A 245 15.04 4.64 -0.44
CA VAL A 245 13.66 4.89 -0.85
C VAL A 245 12.69 4.38 0.21
N LEU A 246 12.90 3.15 0.69
CA LEU A 246 12.09 2.55 1.75
C LEU A 246 12.11 3.42 3.02
N GLU A 247 13.27 4.00 3.37
CA GLU A 247 13.38 4.89 4.52
C GLU A 247 12.63 6.21 4.33
N TYR A 248 12.68 6.85 3.16
CA TYR A 248 11.85 8.05 2.89
C TYR A 248 10.36 7.73 2.94
N CYS A 249 9.94 6.59 2.39
CA CYS A 249 8.55 6.16 2.43
C CYS A 249 8.10 5.95 3.88
N LYS A 250 8.90 5.21 4.67
CA LYS A 250 8.64 4.98 6.09
C LYS A 250 8.59 6.27 6.90
N ALA A 251 9.52 7.19 6.69
CA ALA A 251 9.53 8.48 7.36
C ALA A 251 8.23 9.27 7.07
N PHE A 252 7.80 9.32 5.81
CA PHE A 252 6.54 9.98 5.45
C PHE A 252 5.32 9.32 6.10
N VAL A 253 5.22 7.98 6.04
CA VAL A 253 4.11 7.25 6.66
C VAL A 253 4.09 7.46 8.18
N ASN A 254 5.24 7.45 8.85
CA ASN A 254 5.34 7.76 10.27
C ASN A 254 4.74 9.13 10.58
N THR A 255 4.99 10.15 9.75
CA THR A 255 4.35 11.45 9.98
C THR A 255 2.82 11.37 9.94
N ILE A 256 2.25 10.53 9.07
CA ILE A 256 0.79 10.32 8.97
C ILE A 256 0.28 9.63 10.24
N LEU A 257 0.97 8.58 10.67
CA LEU A 257 0.59 7.77 11.83
C LEU A 257 0.74 8.52 13.16
N GLU A 258 1.77 9.34 13.31
CA GLU A 258 2.00 10.20 14.49
C GLU A 258 0.90 11.24 14.68
N SER A 259 0.34 11.78 13.59
CA SER A 259 -0.80 12.69 13.67
C SER A 259 -2.11 12.00 14.10
N SER A 260 -2.11 10.67 14.23
CA SER A 260 -3.29 9.82 14.44
C SER A 260 -4.39 10.13 13.42
N PRO A 261 -4.44 9.46 12.26
CA PRO A 261 -5.47 9.74 11.26
C PRO A 261 -6.87 9.30 11.76
N PRO A 262 -7.96 9.91 11.27
CA PRO A 262 -9.31 9.44 11.57
C PRO A 262 -9.48 7.96 11.19
N VAL A 263 -10.36 7.27 11.92
CA VAL A 263 -10.41 5.78 11.88
C VAL A 263 -10.83 5.21 10.52
N ILE A 264 -11.65 5.94 9.76
CA ILE A 264 -12.08 5.54 8.40
C ILE A 264 -10.90 5.63 7.42
N PRO A 265 -10.23 6.79 7.24
CA PRO A 265 -8.98 6.91 6.49
C PRO A 265 -7.93 5.86 6.86
N LEU A 266 -7.76 5.59 8.16
CA LEU A 266 -6.81 4.58 8.63
C LEU A 266 -7.17 3.17 8.11
N LEU A 267 -8.45 2.79 8.20
CA LEU A 267 -8.90 1.52 7.63
C LEU A 267 -8.73 1.48 6.11
N THR A 268 -9.04 2.58 5.41
CA THR A 268 -8.81 2.71 3.95
C THR A 268 -7.35 2.44 3.59
N MET A 269 -6.40 3.01 4.33
CA MET A 269 -4.96 2.78 4.12
C MET A 269 -4.56 1.33 4.40
N ILE A 270 -5.12 0.72 5.46
CA ILE A 270 -4.88 -0.70 5.76
C ILE A 270 -5.36 -1.60 4.63
N ARG A 271 -6.56 -1.37 4.09
CA ARG A 271 -7.08 -2.11 2.93
C ARG A 271 -6.24 -1.94 1.69
N LEU A 272 -5.79 -0.73 1.43
CA LEU A 272 -4.86 -0.49 0.33
C LEU A 272 -3.57 -1.32 0.49
N THR A 273 -3.02 -1.43 1.70
CA THR A 273 -1.84 -2.29 1.89
C THR A 273 -2.10 -3.77 1.68
N GLU A 274 -3.33 -4.24 1.88
CA GLU A 274 -3.72 -5.62 1.57
C GLU A 274 -3.76 -5.87 0.06
N ASP A 275 -4.37 -4.95 -0.69
CA ASP A 275 -4.43 -5.03 -2.15
C ASP A 275 -3.03 -4.90 -2.77
N ILE A 276 -2.21 -3.96 -2.29
CA ILE A 276 -0.82 -3.78 -2.71
C ILE A 276 0.01 -5.03 -2.38
N MET A 277 -0.18 -5.63 -1.20
CA MET A 277 0.48 -6.88 -0.86
C MET A 277 0.10 -8.01 -1.83
N ALA A 278 -1.18 -8.13 -2.19
CA ALA A 278 -1.64 -9.12 -3.15
C ALA A 278 -1.00 -8.91 -4.53
N GLU A 279 -0.89 -7.65 -4.96
CA GLU A 279 -0.27 -7.31 -6.24
C GLU A 279 1.26 -7.53 -6.26
N ILE A 280 1.96 -7.18 -5.17
CA ILE A 280 3.41 -7.45 -5.04
C ILE A 280 3.71 -8.94 -5.11
N LYS A 281 2.87 -9.78 -4.51
CA LYS A 281 2.99 -11.24 -4.59
C LYS A 281 2.83 -11.76 -6.01
N LYS A 282 1.88 -11.20 -6.79
CA LYS A 282 1.74 -11.54 -8.22
C LYS A 282 2.98 -11.14 -9.04
N ARG A 283 3.65 -10.06 -8.64
CA ARG A 283 4.88 -9.55 -9.27
C ARG A 283 6.16 -10.19 -8.70
N GLU A 284 6.03 -11.16 -7.79
CA GLU A 284 7.11 -11.96 -7.19
C GLU A 284 8.23 -11.14 -6.51
N CYS A 285 7.94 -9.93 -6.04
CA CYS A 285 8.93 -9.05 -5.41
C CYS A 285 9.05 -9.30 -3.90
N SER A 286 9.69 -10.42 -3.55
CA SER A 286 9.84 -10.86 -2.15
C SER A 286 10.43 -9.81 -1.19
N PRO A 287 11.49 -9.04 -1.54
CA PRO A 287 12.05 -8.03 -0.65
C PRO A 287 11.06 -6.92 -0.24
N LEU A 288 10.13 -6.55 -1.12
CA LEU A 288 9.14 -5.50 -0.86
C LEU A 288 7.98 -5.98 0.02
N GLU A 289 7.65 -7.28 -0.04
CA GLU A 289 6.60 -7.88 0.81
C GLU A 289 6.88 -7.63 2.30
N SER A 290 8.12 -7.83 2.74
CA SER A 290 8.51 -7.62 4.14
C SER A 290 8.28 -6.17 4.61
N PHE A 291 8.57 -5.20 3.74
CA PHE A 291 8.37 -3.79 4.01
C PHE A 291 6.88 -3.44 4.14
N ILE A 292 6.05 -3.84 3.17
CA ILE A 292 4.60 -3.56 3.19
C ILE A 292 3.92 -4.29 4.36
N PHE A 293 4.35 -5.50 4.69
CA PHE A 293 3.84 -6.24 5.85
C PHE A 293 4.11 -5.48 7.15
N THR A 294 5.32 -4.96 7.32
CA THR A 294 5.68 -4.18 8.51
C THR A 294 4.85 -2.91 8.61
N MET A 295 4.64 -2.20 7.49
CA MET A 295 3.79 -1.01 7.46
C MET A 295 2.36 -1.32 7.91
N ARG A 296 1.79 -2.42 7.42
CA ARG A 296 0.45 -2.88 7.83
C ARG A 296 0.38 -3.22 9.31
N MET A 297 1.39 -3.93 9.82
CA MET A 297 1.45 -4.29 11.25
C MET A 297 1.50 -3.06 12.17
N GLN A 298 2.09 -1.95 11.74
CA GLN A 298 2.12 -0.71 12.52
C GLN A 298 0.77 0.02 12.58
N MET A 299 -0.07 -0.12 11.56
CA MET A 299 -1.36 0.58 11.49
C MET A 299 -2.45 -0.06 12.36
N TRP A 300 -2.43 -1.39 12.54
CA TRP A 300 -3.47 -2.09 13.32
C TRP A 300 -3.55 -1.68 14.79
N PRO A 301 -2.44 -1.56 15.55
CA PRO A 301 -2.50 -1.08 16.93
C PRO A 301 -3.06 0.35 17.04
N ILE A 302 -2.75 1.21 16.08
CA ILE A 302 -3.26 2.59 16.02
C ILE A 302 -4.77 2.57 15.77
N PHE A 303 -5.23 1.74 14.84
CA PHE A 303 -6.66 1.54 14.57
C PHE A 303 -7.41 1.04 15.80
N GLN A 304 -6.85 0.04 16.50
CA GLN A 304 -7.45 -0.52 17.70
C GLN A 304 -7.56 0.53 18.82
N LYS A 305 -6.50 1.32 19.03
CA LYS A 305 -6.51 2.43 19.99
C LYS A 305 -7.58 3.46 19.62
N ALA A 306 -7.64 3.89 18.37
CA ALA A 306 -8.63 4.87 17.90
C ALA A 306 -10.08 4.36 18.06
N MET A 307 -10.34 3.08 17.77
CA MET A 307 -11.67 2.49 18.00
C MET A 307 -12.03 2.43 19.48
N GLN A 308 -11.06 2.07 20.34
CA GLN A 308 -11.28 2.05 21.78
C GLN A 308 -11.60 3.45 22.33
N GLU A 309 -10.89 4.48 21.86
CA GLU A 309 -11.15 5.88 22.23
C GLU A 309 -12.57 6.32 21.83
N ASN A 310 -13.04 5.93 20.64
CA ASN A 310 -14.42 6.20 20.21
C ASN A 310 -15.47 5.51 21.09
N VAL A 311 -15.27 4.23 21.43
CA VAL A 311 -16.18 3.48 22.32
C VAL A 311 -16.20 4.11 23.71
N GLU A 312 -15.03 4.44 24.26
CA GLU A 312 -14.93 5.06 25.58
C GLU A 312 -15.52 6.47 25.61
N ALA A 313 -15.39 7.25 24.55
CA ALA A 313 -15.99 8.57 24.44
C ALA A 313 -17.52 8.50 24.53
N VAL A 314 -18.15 7.59 23.77
CA VAL A 314 -19.61 7.37 23.84
C VAL A 314 -20.02 6.89 25.23
N LYS A 315 -19.29 5.95 25.81
CA LYS A 315 -19.56 5.43 27.16
C LYS A 315 -19.53 6.53 28.21
N ARG A 316 -18.46 7.35 28.24
CA ARG A 316 -18.31 8.48 29.17
C ARG A 316 -19.42 9.50 29.00
N TYR A 317 -19.78 9.82 27.75
CA TYR A 317 -20.87 10.74 27.44
C TYR A 317 -22.23 10.19 27.91
N ALA A 318 -22.49 8.89 27.74
CA ALA A 318 -23.71 8.23 28.21
C ALA A 318 -23.83 8.22 29.75
N GLU A 319 -22.71 8.11 30.46
CA GLU A 319 -22.63 8.14 31.92
C GLU A 319 -22.62 9.58 32.49
N GLY A 320 -22.43 10.59 31.65
CA GLY A 320 -22.36 12.01 32.04
C GLY A 320 -21.02 12.39 32.70
N THR A 321 -19.98 11.58 32.50
CA THR A 321 -18.66 11.72 33.13
C THR A 321 -17.73 12.54 32.24
N SER A 322 -17.14 13.63 32.75
CA SER A 322 -16.18 14.46 32.00
C SER A 322 -14.74 13.94 32.09
N SER A 323 -13.97 14.19 31.02
CA SER A 323 -12.50 14.01 31.02
C SER A 323 -11.84 15.29 31.51
N GLY A 324 -11.64 15.41 32.82
CA GLY A 324 -10.97 16.56 33.42
C GLY A 324 -11.04 16.58 34.95
N TYR A 325 -10.06 17.22 35.61
CA TYR A 325 -10.00 17.39 37.07
C TYR A 325 -11.21 18.17 37.63
N PHE A 326 -11.91 18.94 36.80
CA PHE A 326 -13.18 19.56 37.13
C PHE A 326 -14.35 18.68 36.67
N ARG A 327 -15.05 18.08 37.64
CA ARG A 327 -16.28 17.30 37.42
C ARG A 327 -17.46 18.22 37.06
N ALA A 328 -17.45 18.79 35.87
CA ALA A 328 -18.68 19.32 35.29
C ALA A 328 -19.49 18.13 34.74
N LYS A 329 -20.72 17.95 35.22
CA LYS A 329 -21.62 16.90 34.72
C LYS A 329 -21.94 17.20 33.26
N ILE A 330 -21.61 16.28 32.35
CA ILE A 330 -21.95 16.42 30.94
C ILE A 330 -23.46 16.24 30.80
N VAL A 331 -24.14 17.26 30.26
CA VAL A 331 -25.55 17.18 29.91
C VAL A 331 -25.65 16.70 28.46
N THR A 332 -26.37 15.61 28.28
CA THR A 332 -26.68 15.06 26.96
C THR A 332 -27.74 15.94 26.29
N THR A 333 -27.49 16.42 25.07
CA THR A 333 -28.45 17.21 24.29
C THR A 333 -28.93 16.44 23.08
N ASP A 334 -30.20 16.63 22.69
CA ASP A 334 -30.82 15.96 21.53
C ASP A 334 -29.98 16.09 20.26
N GLY A 335 -29.45 17.29 19.99
CA GLY A 335 -28.63 17.56 18.81
C GLY A 335 -27.31 16.77 18.78
N VAL A 336 -26.63 16.67 19.92
CA VAL A 336 -25.37 15.91 20.02
C VAL A 336 -25.62 14.42 19.91
N VAL A 337 -26.68 13.90 20.56
CA VAL A 337 -27.04 12.47 20.46
C VAL A 337 -27.40 12.09 19.02
N SER A 338 -28.15 12.94 18.31
CA SER A 338 -28.47 12.72 16.89
C SER A 338 -27.22 12.78 16.00
N SER A 339 -26.29 13.70 16.27
CA SER A 339 -25.01 13.78 15.55
C SER A 339 -24.13 12.54 15.79
N ILE A 340 -24.06 12.03 17.04
CA ILE A 340 -23.37 10.78 17.37
C ILE A 340 -23.99 9.61 16.60
N CYS A 341 -25.31 9.50 16.54
CA CYS A 341 -25.99 8.46 15.76
C CYS A 341 -25.64 8.55 14.26
N SER A 342 -25.62 9.76 13.70
CA SER A 342 -25.27 9.99 12.29
C SER A 342 -23.83 9.57 11.97
N ARG A 343 -22.89 9.90 12.86
CA ARG A 343 -21.48 9.51 12.71
C ARG A 343 -21.28 8.00 12.86
N TYR A 344 -22.04 7.36 13.74
CA TYR A 344 -22.03 5.91 13.89
C TYR A 344 -22.47 5.21 12.59
N ILE A 345 -23.53 5.72 11.94
CA ILE A 345 -23.99 5.23 10.64
C ILE A 345 -22.89 5.32 9.59
N VAL A 346 -22.24 6.49 9.45
CA VAL A 346 -21.15 6.70 8.50
C VAL A 346 -20.00 5.73 8.76
N MET A 347 -19.60 5.56 10.02
CA MET A 347 -18.53 4.64 10.39
C MET A 347 -18.89 3.19 10.07
N PHE A 348 -20.09 2.75 10.44
CA PHE A 348 -20.55 1.39 10.17
C PHE A 348 -20.61 1.10 8.66
N ASN A 349 -21.24 1.99 7.88
CA ASN A 349 -21.35 1.84 6.44
C ASN A 349 -19.98 1.85 5.75
N SER A 350 -19.07 2.72 6.19
CA SER A 350 -17.71 2.76 5.66
C SER A 350 -16.93 1.48 5.96
N PHE A 351 -17.06 0.94 7.18
CA PHE A 351 -16.36 -0.28 7.57
C PHE A 351 -16.87 -1.51 6.82
N VAL A 352 -18.19 -1.60 6.62
CA VAL A 352 -18.79 -2.65 5.79
C VAL A 352 -18.34 -2.52 4.34
N ALA A 353 -18.31 -1.30 3.78
CA ALA A 353 -17.84 -1.08 2.42
C ALA A 353 -16.36 -1.43 2.23
N LEU A 354 -15.53 -1.20 3.25
CA LEU A 354 -14.10 -1.51 3.26
C LEU A 354 -13.81 -2.97 3.63
N THR A 355 -14.81 -3.79 3.97
CA THR A 355 -14.59 -5.16 4.47
C THR A 355 -15.41 -6.14 3.64
N ASN A 356 -14.73 -6.91 2.80
CA ASN A 356 -15.37 -7.88 1.90
C ASN A 356 -15.72 -9.19 2.60
N THR A 357 -15.00 -9.56 3.67
CA THR A 357 -15.19 -10.84 4.37
C THR A 357 -15.83 -10.65 5.75
N PRO A 358 -16.88 -11.41 6.09
CA PRO A 358 -17.59 -11.25 7.36
C PRO A 358 -16.81 -11.79 8.57
N ASP A 359 -15.69 -12.49 8.33
CA ASP A 359 -14.89 -13.20 9.33
C ASP A 359 -13.82 -12.31 10.01
N GLU A 360 -13.80 -11.02 9.69
CA GLU A 360 -12.91 -10.04 10.31
C GLU A 360 -13.36 -9.66 11.73
N THR A 361 -13.15 -10.61 12.63
CA THR A 361 -13.59 -10.56 14.03
C THR A 361 -13.19 -9.28 14.75
N MET A 362 -11.97 -8.77 14.51
CA MET A 362 -11.48 -7.57 15.18
C MET A 362 -12.28 -6.31 14.79
N ILE A 363 -12.59 -6.11 13.51
CA ILE A 363 -13.34 -4.92 13.05
C ILE A 363 -14.77 -4.99 13.56
N PHE A 364 -15.45 -6.12 13.33
CA PHE A 364 -16.84 -6.28 13.73
C PHE A 364 -17.02 -6.34 15.26
N SER A 365 -16.03 -6.81 16.02
CA SER A 365 -16.06 -6.74 17.49
C SER A 365 -16.04 -5.29 17.98
N ASN A 366 -15.22 -4.42 17.38
CA ASN A 366 -15.18 -3.00 17.72
C ASN A 366 -16.50 -2.28 17.35
N LEU A 367 -17.07 -2.57 16.17
CA LEU A 367 -18.38 -2.04 15.79
C LEU A 367 -19.50 -2.52 16.71
N LEU A 368 -19.46 -3.79 17.14
CA LEU A 368 -20.42 -4.36 18.07
C LEU A 368 -20.39 -3.67 19.44
N ARG A 369 -19.19 -3.39 19.95
CA ARG A 369 -18.99 -2.63 21.21
C ARG A 369 -19.51 -1.20 21.06
N LEU A 370 -19.20 -0.54 19.95
CA LEU A 370 -19.69 0.81 19.68
C LEU A 370 -21.23 0.84 19.63
N ARG A 371 -21.85 -0.10 18.92
CA ARG A 371 -23.31 -0.28 18.89
C ARG A 371 -23.92 -0.42 20.29
N GLN A 372 -23.30 -1.23 21.16
CA GLN A 372 -23.78 -1.41 22.55
C GLN A 372 -23.77 -0.08 23.32
N GLU A 373 -22.70 0.71 23.19
CA GLU A 373 -22.62 2.01 23.84
C GLU A 373 -23.58 3.05 23.23
N ILE A 374 -23.82 3.02 21.91
CA ILE A 374 -24.84 3.88 21.25
C ILE A 374 -26.25 3.52 21.75
N ALA A 375 -26.58 2.23 21.83
CA ALA A 375 -27.87 1.79 22.35
C ALA A 375 -28.06 2.20 23.83
N LYS A 376 -26.99 2.10 24.64
CA LYS A 376 -26.98 2.56 26.04
C LYS A 376 -27.16 4.08 26.11
N LEU A 377 -26.45 4.86 25.28
CA LEU A 377 -26.58 6.31 25.20
C LEU A 377 -28.03 6.75 24.89
N ILE A 378 -28.67 6.13 23.90
CA ILE A 378 -30.06 6.47 23.53
C ILE A 378 -31.00 6.15 24.70
N ALA A 379 -30.80 5.01 25.38
CA ALA A 379 -31.59 4.64 26.55
C ALA A 379 -31.41 5.64 27.72
N THR A 380 -30.18 5.98 28.09
CA THR A 380 -29.90 6.90 29.21
C THR A 380 -30.32 8.34 28.90
N HIS A 381 -30.22 8.76 27.64
CA HIS A 381 -30.69 10.07 27.19
C HIS A 381 -32.21 10.20 27.33
N THR A 382 -32.94 9.22 26.81
CA THR A 382 -34.41 9.23 26.77
C THR A 382 -35.05 8.91 28.12
N GLU A 383 -34.32 8.27 29.04
CA GLU A 383 -34.77 8.04 30.41
C GLU A 383 -35.01 9.34 31.21
N LYS A 384 -34.38 10.43 30.81
CA LYS A 384 -34.57 11.76 31.41
C LYS A 384 -35.93 12.39 31.06
N ILE A 385 -36.65 11.84 30.08
CA ILE A 385 -37.96 12.32 29.65
C ILE A 385 -39.03 11.71 30.56
N PRO A 386 -39.76 12.52 31.37
CA PRO A 386 -40.71 12.01 32.37
C PRO A 386 -41.97 11.42 31.73
N GLU A 387 -42.41 11.95 30.59
CA GLU A 387 -43.59 11.45 29.90
C GLU A 387 -43.28 10.18 29.10
N ALA A 388 -43.93 9.06 29.45
CA ALA A 388 -43.70 7.76 28.85
C ALA A 388 -43.93 7.72 27.32
N ILE A 389 -44.94 8.44 26.81
CA ILE A 389 -45.22 8.53 25.37
C ILE A 389 -44.12 9.33 24.66
N ALA A 390 -43.73 10.48 25.20
CA ALA A 390 -42.67 11.31 24.65
C ALA A 390 -41.32 10.57 24.67
N LYS A 391 -41.01 9.84 25.74
CA LYS A 391 -39.84 8.96 25.86
C LYS A 391 -39.81 7.91 24.75
N ALA A 392 -40.88 7.14 24.58
CA ALA A 392 -40.94 6.09 23.57
C ALA A 392 -40.90 6.67 22.13
N THR A 393 -41.50 7.84 21.91
CA THR A 393 -41.46 8.54 20.62
C THR A 393 -40.05 9.04 20.29
N ALA A 394 -39.33 9.61 21.27
CA ALA A 394 -37.93 10.04 21.09
C ALA A 394 -37.00 8.85 20.79
N GLN A 395 -37.19 7.71 21.47
CA GLN A 395 -36.46 6.48 21.17
C GLN A 395 -36.71 5.99 19.75
N SER A 396 -37.98 5.88 19.34
CA SER A 396 -38.35 5.45 17.99
C SER A 396 -37.74 6.36 16.91
N LYS A 397 -37.76 7.69 17.11
CA LYS A 397 -37.15 8.64 16.17
C LYS A 397 -35.63 8.43 15.98
N LEU A 398 -34.90 8.21 17.08
CA LEU A 398 -33.45 7.97 17.02
C LEU A 398 -33.13 6.63 16.35
N TYR A 399 -33.86 5.56 16.69
CA TYR A 399 -33.69 4.25 16.07
C TYR A 399 -34.05 4.25 14.58
N ASP A 400 -35.12 4.93 14.20
CA ASP A 400 -35.53 5.09 12.80
C ASP A 400 -34.48 5.86 11.99
N THR A 401 -33.86 6.90 12.56
CA THR A 401 -32.74 7.62 11.93
C THR A 401 -31.57 6.69 11.64
N ILE A 402 -31.20 5.84 12.62
CA ILE A 402 -30.13 4.84 12.44
C ILE A 402 -30.52 3.82 11.36
N LEU A 403 -31.73 3.28 11.42
CA LEU A 403 -32.22 2.28 10.49
C LEU A 403 -32.24 2.80 9.04
N GLN A 404 -32.72 4.04 8.85
CA GLN A 404 -32.73 4.70 7.55
C GLN A 404 -31.32 4.96 7.02
N GLY A 405 -30.39 5.40 7.88
CA GLY A 405 -29.01 5.62 7.46
C GLY A 405 -28.24 4.34 7.13
N LEU A 406 -28.46 3.27 7.89
CA LEU A 406 -27.84 1.97 7.62
C LEU A 406 -28.40 1.32 6.34
N SER A 407 -29.70 1.47 6.08
CA SER A 407 -30.33 0.92 4.87
C SER A 407 -29.96 1.66 3.59
N LYS A 408 -29.55 2.94 3.67
CA LYS A 408 -29.06 3.74 2.55
C LYS A 408 -27.55 3.58 2.28
N GLY A 409 -26.85 2.74 3.04
CA GLY A 409 -25.42 2.51 2.84
C GLY A 409 -25.08 1.92 1.46
N PRO A 410 -23.80 1.93 1.05
CA PRO A 410 -23.36 1.41 -0.26
C PRO A 410 -23.50 -0.12 -0.41
N SER A 411 -23.53 -0.89 0.68
CA SER A 411 -23.62 -2.37 0.64
C SER A 411 -24.51 -3.00 1.73
N PRO A 412 -25.78 -2.58 1.92
CA PRO A 412 -26.59 -3.01 3.06
C PRO A 412 -27.22 -4.40 2.86
N ALA A 413 -27.43 -4.82 1.60
CA ALA A 413 -28.13 -6.06 1.27
C ALA A 413 -27.20 -7.27 1.07
N SER A 414 -25.94 -7.05 0.70
CA SER A 414 -24.99 -8.12 0.35
C SER A 414 -24.17 -8.62 1.54
N HIS A 415 -23.98 -7.81 2.58
CA HIS A 415 -23.08 -8.13 3.70
C HIS A 415 -23.84 -8.68 4.92
N PRO A 416 -23.58 -9.93 5.39
CA PRO A 416 -24.31 -10.54 6.51
C PRO A 416 -24.28 -9.73 7.81
N LYS A 417 -23.15 -9.08 8.13
CA LYS A 417 -23.06 -8.21 9.32
C LYS A 417 -23.91 -6.95 9.21
N ALA A 418 -24.09 -6.40 8.00
CA ALA A 418 -24.96 -5.25 7.79
C ALA A 418 -26.43 -5.64 7.96
N GLN A 419 -26.83 -6.81 7.43
CA GLN A 419 -28.16 -7.36 7.66
C GLN A 419 -28.43 -7.60 9.15
N GLY A 420 -27.47 -8.16 9.89
CA GLY A 420 -27.59 -8.37 11.34
C GLY A 420 -27.72 -7.06 12.12
N GLU A 421 -27.00 -6.02 11.70
CA GLU A 421 -27.10 -4.69 12.31
C GLU A 421 -28.46 -4.04 12.07
N ILE A 422 -28.95 -4.09 10.82
CA ILE A 422 -30.28 -3.59 10.43
C ILE A 422 -31.38 -4.34 11.21
N ALA A 423 -31.26 -5.66 11.36
CA ALA A 423 -32.21 -6.47 12.13
C ALA A 423 -32.26 -6.04 13.61
N PHE A 424 -31.10 -5.81 14.23
CA PHE A 424 -31.02 -5.34 15.61
C PHE A 424 -31.72 -3.98 15.82
N TRP A 425 -31.44 -2.99 14.96
CA TRP A 425 -32.05 -1.67 15.09
C TRP A 425 -33.55 -1.68 14.74
N ARG A 426 -33.97 -2.55 13.82
CA ARG A 426 -35.40 -2.76 13.51
C ARG A 426 -36.16 -3.31 14.71
N GLU A 427 -35.62 -4.33 15.38
CA GLU A 427 -36.24 -4.89 16.59
C GLU A 427 -36.42 -3.81 17.67
N ARG A 428 -35.41 -2.98 17.90
CA ARG A 428 -35.48 -1.88 18.87
C ARG A 428 -36.47 -0.78 18.49
N GLU A 429 -36.58 -0.45 17.20
CA GLU A 429 -37.57 0.50 16.70
C GLU A 429 -39.00 -0.03 16.90
N GLU A 430 -39.25 -1.29 16.55
CA GLU A 430 -40.54 -1.94 16.73
C GLU A 430 -40.95 -2.00 18.21
N GLU A 431 -40.02 -2.36 19.11
CA GLU A 431 -40.26 -2.35 20.55
C GLU A 431 -40.64 -0.95 21.06
N ALA A 432 -39.93 0.09 20.63
CA ALA A 432 -40.24 1.48 21.00
C ALA A 432 -41.63 1.89 20.47
N ARG A 433 -41.97 1.53 19.22
CA ARG A 433 -43.26 1.82 18.61
C ARG A 433 -44.41 1.08 19.31
N ARG A 434 -44.21 -0.18 19.70
CA ARG A 434 -45.19 -0.95 20.49
C ARG A 434 -45.48 -0.29 21.84
N ARG A 435 -44.45 0.26 22.51
CA ARG A 435 -44.60 1.02 23.76
C ARG A 435 -45.42 2.29 23.57
N VAL A 436 -45.23 3.03 22.47
CA VAL A 436 -46.07 4.20 22.15
C VAL A 436 -47.54 3.81 22.05
N VAL A 437 -47.85 2.72 21.34
CA VAL A 437 -49.23 2.26 21.14
C VAL A 437 -49.86 1.73 22.42
N SER A 438 -49.13 0.95 23.23
CA SER A 438 -49.66 0.39 24.47
C SER A 438 -49.94 1.47 25.52
N THR A 439 -49.03 2.44 25.69
CA THR A 439 -49.23 3.55 26.64
C THR A 439 -50.36 4.49 26.19
N ARG A 440 -50.58 4.64 24.87
CA ARG A 440 -51.71 5.42 24.34
C ARG A 440 -53.07 4.75 24.56
N ARG A 441 -53.13 3.42 24.65
CA ARG A 441 -54.37 2.66 24.94
C ARG A 441 -54.73 2.62 26.43
N GLN A 442 -53.80 2.98 27.31
CA GLN A 442 -53.99 2.97 28.78
C GLN A 442 -54.37 4.34 29.35
N ARG A 443 -54.20 5.42 28.58
CA ARG A 443 -54.79 6.74 28.85
C ARG A 443 -56.16 6.80 28.21
#